data_AF-A0A9P4WGN6-F1
#
_entry.id   AF-A0A9P4WGN6-F1
#
_cell.length_a   1.000
_cell.length_b   1.000
_cell.length_c   1.000
_cell.angle_alpha   90.00
_cell.angle_beta   90.00
_cell.angle_gamma   90.00
#
_symmetry.space_group_name_H-M   'P 1'
#
loop_
_entity.id
_entity.type
_entity.pdbx_description
1 polymer ?
#
loop_
_entity_poly.entity_id
_entity_poly.type
_entity_poly.pdbx_seq_one_letter_code
_entity_poly.pdbx_strand_id
1 'polypeptide(L)'
;MAPLHESYELRVTAGSTYDRTKHQTVPVNTEKPVHISSDLIDAQIHMRIKDYRGLPKGSPSTSPYFSTPQHPYDRYSISFSFVPKQDIRGDHLVFGNDFEHPIRDRLPPLFDKAFGIVKWWIDPGLEGDVYGDEPYLYGALLSSINVLRIGDKKESADAANGEADAGYENVASGEEGEAVVYTEGADGSGEEVRKAHNIPAGSSQRQKYFLTEANRKDFTFEKGREYQCDFFNPYLDFNEFALKIGYGLPNISIIGHWDGQPLRYTLKNKETNTELFVVVIQLCPTEQAVQDGAKSAEEEFQEVHGQPLPKPEEKENDDLD
;
A
#
# COMPACT_ATOMS: atom_id res chain seq x y z
N MET A 1 -19.67 4.03 -26.98
CA MET A 1 -18.67 3.08 -26.48
C MET A 1 -18.58 3.31 -24.98
N ALA A 2 -18.49 2.24 -24.19
CA ALA A 2 -18.23 2.35 -22.76
C ALA A 2 -16.87 3.05 -22.54
N PRO A 3 -16.69 3.84 -21.46
CA PRO A 3 -15.39 4.34 -21.05
C PRO A 3 -14.38 3.20 -20.91
N LEU A 4 -13.12 3.41 -21.33
CA LEU A 4 -12.08 2.37 -21.34
C LEU A 4 -11.87 1.69 -19.98
N HIS A 5 -12.07 2.41 -18.87
CA HIS A 5 -11.92 1.84 -17.53
C HIS A 5 -13.03 0.83 -17.15
N GLU A 6 -14.18 0.83 -17.83
CA GLU A 6 -15.24 -0.17 -17.61
C GLU A 6 -14.90 -1.52 -18.27
N SER A 7 -13.92 -1.54 -19.18
CA SER A 7 -13.39 -2.76 -19.77
C SER A 7 -12.52 -3.56 -18.80
N TYR A 8 -12.22 -3.04 -17.60
CA TYR A 8 -11.31 -3.65 -16.64
C TYR A 8 -11.91 -3.80 -15.25
N GLU A 9 -11.40 -4.79 -14.54
CA GLU A 9 -11.68 -5.12 -13.15
C GLU A 9 -10.38 -5.20 -12.38
N LEU A 10 -10.46 -4.89 -11.09
CA LEU A 10 -9.31 -4.91 -10.18
C LEU A 10 -9.08 -6.31 -9.61
N ARG A 11 -7.84 -6.79 -9.61
CA ARG A 11 -7.43 -7.92 -8.78
C ARG A 11 -6.39 -7.43 -7.79
N VAL A 12 -6.66 -7.64 -6.51
CA VAL A 12 -5.75 -7.23 -5.43
C VAL A 12 -5.16 -8.46 -4.76
N THR A 13 -3.83 -8.50 -4.67
CA THR A 13 -3.09 -9.57 -3.97
C THR A 13 -2.05 -8.96 -3.06
N ALA A 14 -1.62 -9.68 -2.02
CA ALA A 14 -0.56 -9.22 -1.13
C ALA A 14 0.35 -10.37 -0.70
N GLY A 15 1.64 -10.08 -0.52
CA GLY A 15 2.66 -11.03 -0.10
C GLY A 15 3.80 -10.35 0.65
N SER A 16 4.72 -11.15 1.19
CA SER A 16 5.93 -10.67 1.87
C SER A 16 7.07 -10.33 0.91
N THR A 17 6.97 -10.67 -0.37
CA THR A 17 8.01 -10.44 -1.39
C THR A 17 7.41 -9.92 -2.69
N TYR A 18 8.22 -9.59 -3.69
CA TYR A 18 7.71 -9.28 -5.04
C TYR A 18 7.18 -10.50 -5.83
N ASP A 19 7.45 -11.73 -5.36
CA ASP A 19 6.99 -12.96 -6.00
C ASP A 19 5.46 -13.15 -5.83
N ARG A 20 4.73 -12.76 -6.87
CA ARG A 20 3.26 -12.82 -6.90
C ARG A 20 2.69 -14.24 -6.84
N THR A 21 3.46 -15.31 -7.09
CA THR A 21 2.94 -16.68 -6.90
C THR A 21 2.71 -17.01 -5.43
N LYS A 22 3.45 -16.34 -4.54
CA LYS A 22 3.34 -16.48 -3.08
C LYS A 22 2.34 -15.50 -2.47
N HIS A 23 1.66 -14.70 -3.28
CA HIS A 23 0.69 -13.74 -2.79
C HIS A 23 -0.65 -14.40 -2.48
N GLN A 24 -1.35 -13.83 -1.51
CA GLN A 24 -2.72 -14.16 -1.17
C GLN A 24 -3.66 -13.14 -1.80
N THR A 25 -4.87 -13.59 -2.16
CA THR A 25 -5.95 -12.68 -2.58
C THR A 25 -6.37 -11.80 -1.40
N VAL A 26 -6.47 -10.49 -1.63
CA VAL A 26 -6.95 -9.55 -0.62
C VAL A 26 -8.49 -9.47 -0.68
N PRO A 27 -9.21 -9.71 0.44
CA PRO A 27 -10.66 -9.60 0.48
C PRO A 27 -11.09 -8.13 0.61
N VAL A 28 -10.98 -7.40 -0.50
CA VAL A 28 -11.23 -5.94 -0.57
C VAL A 28 -12.61 -5.58 -0.01
N ASN A 29 -12.66 -4.48 0.75
CA ASN A 29 -13.84 -3.93 1.41
C ASN A 29 -14.48 -4.81 2.50
N THR A 30 -13.81 -5.89 2.91
CA THR A 30 -14.20 -6.65 4.10
C THR A 30 -13.31 -6.27 5.27
N GLU A 31 -13.77 -6.55 6.49
CA GLU A 31 -12.98 -6.32 7.71
C GLU A 31 -12.08 -7.52 8.06
N LYS A 32 -11.99 -8.52 7.17
CA LYS A 32 -11.03 -9.61 7.28
C LYS A 32 -9.68 -9.17 6.70
N PRO A 33 -8.60 -9.06 7.50
CA PRO A 33 -7.29 -8.73 6.95
C PRO A 33 -6.67 -9.90 6.19
N VAL A 34 -5.68 -9.59 5.35
CA VAL A 34 -4.66 -10.56 4.93
C VAL A 34 -3.52 -10.52 5.93
N HIS A 35 -3.13 -11.70 6.43
CA HIS A 35 -1.97 -11.87 7.29
C HIS A 35 -0.72 -12.13 6.45
N ILE A 36 0.31 -11.32 6.65
CA ILE A 36 1.65 -11.46 6.06
C ILE A 36 2.63 -11.71 7.20
N SER A 37 3.30 -12.86 7.19
CA SER A 37 4.38 -13.16 8.12
C SER A 37 5.63 -13.59 7.35
N SER A 38 6.79 -13.05 7.74
CA SER A 38 8.10 -13.38 7.21
C SER A 38 9.15 -13.27 8.31
N ASP A 39 10.43 -13.52 8.05
CA ASP A 39 11.48 -13.32 9.06
C ASP A 39 11.68 -11.85 9.48
N LEU A 40 11.06 -10.91 8.76
CA LEU A 40 11.21 -9.47 8.98
C LEU A 40 10.01 -8.84 9.69
N ILE A 41 8.80 -9.37 9.48
CA ILE A 41 7.57 -8.73 9.91
C ILE A 41 6.46 -9.75 10.23
N ASP A 42 5.56 -9.37 11.12
CA ASP A 42 4.21 -9.92 11.21
C ASP A 42 3.22 -8.79 10.98
N ALA A 43 2.36 -8.86 9.96
CA ALA A 43 1.51 -7.77 9.54
C ALA A 43 0.10 -8.22 9.14
N GLN A 44 -0.89 -7.38 9.45
CA GLN A 44 -2.27 -7.55 9.01
C GLN A 44 -2.62 -6.39 8.08
N ILE A 45 -3.21 -6.68 6.92
CA ILE A 45 -3.50 -5.66 5.89
C ILE A 45 -4.98 -5.69 5.53
N HIS A 46 -5.62 -4.53 5.60
CA HIS A 46 -6.94 -4.26 5.04
C HIS A 46 -6.81 -3.37 3.81
N MET A 47 -7.49 -3.75 2.73
CA MET A 47 -7.63 -2.89 1.55
C MET A 47 -9.09 -2.53 1.34
N ARG A 48 -9.34 -1.23 1.23
CA ARG A 48 -10.66 -0.67 0.99
C ARG A 48 -10.61 0.20 -0.25
N ILE A 49 -11.54 0.02 -1.17
CA ILE A 49 -11.64 0.77 -2.43
C ILE A 49 -13.09 1.16 -2.60
N LYS A 50 -13.36 2.46 -2.70
CA LYS A 50 -14.71 2.97 -2.94
C LYS A 50 -15.14 2.65 -4.36
N ASP A 51 -16.39 2.23 -4.56
CA ASP A 51 -16.96 1.82 -5.85
C ASP A 51 -16.23 0.62 -6.49
N TYR A 52 -15.63 -0.27 -5.68
CA TYR A 52 -14.83 -1.41 -6.10
C TYR A 52 -15.52 -2.29 -7.13
N ARG A 53 -14.84 -2.46 -8.28
CA ARG A 53 -15.17 -3.45 -9.31
C ARG A 53 -14.00 -4.38 -9.48
N GLY A 54 -14.06 -5.57 -8.88
CA GLY A 54 -12.91 -6.45 -8.89
C GLY A 54 -13.18 -7.93 -8.71
N LEU A 55 -12.07 -8.65 -8.61
CA LEU A 55 -11.97 -10.09 -8.49
C LEU A 55 -11.35 -10.46 -7.13
N PRO A 56 -11.73 -11.60 -6.54
CA PRO A 56 -12.81 -12.50 -6.97
C PRO A 56 -14.18 -11.82 -6.87
N LYS A 57 -15.15 -12.34 -7.63
CA LYS A 57 -16.53 -11.86 -7.56
C LYS A 57 -17.09 -12.11 -6.16
N GLY A 58 -17.74 -11.10 -5.57
CA GLY A 58 -18.39 -11.20 -4.27
C GLY A 58 -17.85 -10.25 -3.19
N SER A 59 -16.70 -9.60 -3.42
CA SER A 59 -16.27 -8.48 -2.57
C SER A 59 -17.27 -7.32 -2.64
N PRO A 60 -17.59 -6.67 -1.50
CA PRO A 60 -18.45 -5.49 -1.49
C PRO A 60 -17.89 -4.37 -2.38
N SER A 61 -18.77 -3.60 -3.01
CA SER A 61 -18.36 -2.43 -3.81
C SER A 61 -17.89 -1.27 -2.94
N THR A 62 -18.18 -1.26 -1.64
CA THR A 62 -17.75 -0.23 -0.70
C THR A 62 -17.60 -0.81 0.71
N SER A 63 -16.90 -0.10 1.60
CA SER A 63 -16.73 -0.45 3.02
C SER A 63 -17.42 0.59 3.92
N PRO A 64 -17.93 0.19 5.10
CA PRO A 64 -18.40 1.12 6.13
C PRO A 64 -17.36 2.18 6.53
N TYR A 65 -16.06 1.92 6.32
CA TYR A 65 -14.95 2.86 6.53
C TYR A 65 -15.21 4.24 5.90
N PHE A 66 -15.68 4.28 4.64
CA PHE A 66 -15.91 5.53 3.91
C PHE A 66 -17.12 6.33 4.41
N SER A 67 -17.93 5.75 5.29
CA SER A 67 -19.06 6.41 5.94
C SER A 67 -18.67 7.02 7.29
N THR A 68 -17.44 6.77 7.76
CA THR A 68 -16.96 7.35 9.02
C THR A 68 -16.63 8.85 8.86
N PRO A 69 -16.78 9.66 9.92
CA PRO A 69 -16.49 11.09 9.86
C PRO A 69 -15.06 11.45 9.44
N GLN A 70 -14.11 10.53 9.63
CA GLN A 70 -12.69 10.71 9.32
C GLN A 70 -12.39 10.54 7.82
N HIS A 71 -13.20 9.74 7.10
CA HIS A 71 -12.91 9.30 5.73
C HIS A 71 -13.98 9.64 4.67
N PRO A 72 -14.70 10.78 4.75
CA PRO A 72 -15.85 11.04 3.85
C PRO A 72 -15.45 11.28 2.39
N TYR A 73 -14.19 11.65 2.13
CA TYR A 73 -13.69 11.98 0.80
C TYR A 73 -12.72 10.95 0.23
N ASP A 74 -12.31 9.97 1.02
CA ASP A 74 -11.31 9.01 0.61
C ASP A 74 -11.86 8.09 -0.49
N ARG A 75 -10.98 7.77 -1.44
CA ARG A 75 -11.28 6.87 -2.56
C ARG A 75 -10.80 5.45 -2.28
N TYR A 76 -9.79 5.32 -1.43
CA TYR A 76 -9.26 4.06 -0.99
C TYR A 76 -8.52 4.22 0.35
N SER A 77 -8.28 3.10 1.01
CA SER A 77 -7.43 2.98 2.18
C SER A 77 -6.63 1.68 2.10
N ILE A 78 -5.36 1.75 2.50
CA ILE A 78 -4.51 0.61 2.85
C ILE A 78 -4.18 0.77 4.33
N SER A 79 -4.99 0.13 5.18
CA SER A 79 -4.71 0.07 6.61
C SER A 79 -3.90 -1.17 6.92
N PHE A 80 -2.90 -1.04 7.77
CA PHE A 80 -2.12 -2.19 8.20
C PHE A 80 -1.59 -2.02 9.61
N SER A 81 -1.60 -3.11 10.38
CA SER A 81 -0.78 -3.23 11.59
C SER A 81 0.44 -4.06 11.28
N PHE A 82 1.55 -3.80 11.97
CA PHE A 82 2.73 -4.61 11.86
C PHE A 82 3.59 -4.65 13.12
N VAL A 83 4.32 -5.75 13.27
CA VAL A 83 5.30 -5.99 14.32
C VAL A 83 6.64 -6.32 13.65
N PRO A 84 7.67 -5.46 13.76
CA PRO A 84 9.00 -5.77 13.27
C PRO A 84 9.61 -6.96 14.03
N LYS A 85 10.25 -7.89 13.33
CA LYS A 85 11.02 -8.99 13.95
C LYS A 85 12.48 -8.61 14.26
N GLN A 86 12.89 -7.43 13.82
CA GLN A 86 14.16 -6.77 14.10
C GLN A 86 13.95 -5.26 14.21
N ASP A 87 14.87 -4.56 14.88
CA ASP A 87 14.84 -3.10 14.94
C ASP A 87 15.09 -2.52 13.54
N ILE A 88 14.29 -1.50 13.17
CA ILE A 88 14.44 -0.80 11.90
C ILE A 88 14.57 0.70 12.18
N ARG A 89 15.65 1.31 11.67
CA ARG A 89 15.86 2.76 11.80
C ARG A 89 14.73 3.53 11.11
N GLY A 90 14.25 4.58 11.75
CA GLY A 90 13.10 5.36 11.29
C GLY A 90 13.30 6.04 9.93
N ASP A 91 14.55 6.30 9.54
CA ASP A 91 14.90 6.85 8.22
C ASP A 91 15.00 5.80 7.10
N HIS A 92 14.99 4.51 7.43
CA HIS A 92 15.14 3.42 6.47
C HIS A 92 13.81 2.76 6.07
N LEU A 93 12.78 2.83 6.92
CA LEU A 93 11.47 2.26 6.60
C LEU A 93 10.66 3.21 5.72
N VAL A 94 10.34 2.77 4.50
CA VAL A 94 9.59 3.54 3.51
C VAL A 94 8.34 2.82 3.06
N PHE A 95 7.34 3.59 2.65
CA PHE A 95 6.12 3.09 2.04
C PHE A 95 5.81 3.90 0.78
N GLY A 96 5.36 3.23 -0.28
CA GLY A 96 4.99 3.91 -1.52
C GLY A 96 4.92 2.95 -2.70
N ASN A 97 5.09 3.49 -3.90
CA ASN A 97 4.91 2.76 -5.15
C ASN A 97 6.23 2.46 -5.84
N ASP A 98 6.28 1.32 -6.54
CA ASP A 98 7.39 0.97 -7.41
C ASP A 98 6.91 0.16 -8.62
N PHE A 99 7.73 0.11 -9.65
CA PHE A 99 7.52 -0.62 -10.90
C PHE A 99 8.77 -1.44 -11.22
N GLU A 100 8.56 -2.60 -11.84
CA GLU A 100 9.65 -3.51 -12.21
C GLU A 100 10.30 -3.10 -13.53
N HIS A 101 9.55 -2.40 -14.37
CA HIS A 101 10.01 -1.97 -15.69
C HIS A 101 9.77 -0.49 -15.92
N PRO A 102 10.53 0.14 -16.83
CA PRO A 102 10.43 1.57 -17.07
C PRO A 102 9.03 1.99 -17.52
N ILE A 103 8.50 3.06 -16.93
CA ILE A 103 7.23 3.67 -17.34
C ILE A 103 7.43 5.00 -18.10
N ARG A 104 8.68 5.43 -18.31
CA ARG A 104 9.05 6.75 -18.84
C ARG A 104 8.40 7.10 -20.19
N ASP A 105 8.23 6.11 -21.07
CA ASP A 105 7.62 6.29 -22.40
C ASP A 105 6.09 6.25 -22.36
N ARG A 106 5.52 5.98 -21.18
CA ARG A 106 4.09 5.88 -20.91
C ARG A 106 3.59 6.99 -20.01
N LEU A 107 4.45 7.79 -19.40
CA LEU A 107 4.02 8.92 -18.58
C LEU A 107 3.19 9.92 -19.41
N PRO A 108 2.06 10.43 -18.85
CA PRO A 108 1.30 11.49 -19.50
C PRO A 108 2.19 12.73 -19.81
N PRO A 109 1.91 13.47 -20.90
CA PRO A 109 2.60 14.72 -21.16
C PRO A 109 2.59 15.64 -19.93
N LEU A 110 3.73 16.27 -19.61
CA LEU A 110 3.91 17.14 -18.44
C LEU A 110 3.86 16.43 -17.07
N PHE A 111 4.06 15.10 -17.02
CA PHE A 111 4.10 14.36 -15.76
C PHE A 111 5.07 14.95 -14.73
N ASP A 112 6.28 15.37 -15.13
CA ASP A 112 7.23 16.08 -14.26
C ASP A 112 6.61 17.26 -13.48
N LYS A 113 5.77 18.04 -14.16
CA LYS A 113 5.11 19.21 -13.55
C LYS A 113 4.01 18.76 -12.60
N ALA A 114 3.23 17.74 -12.97
CA ALA A 114 2.22 17.15 -12.10
C ALA A 114 2.86 16.52 -10.85
N PHE A 115 3.98 15.83 -11.01
CA PHE A 115 4.76 15.24 -9.94
C PHE A 115 5.34 16.28 -8.98
N GLY A 116 5.86 17.41 -9.51
CA GLY A 116 6.25 18.55 -8.70
C GLY A 116 5.09 19.12 -7.86
N ILE A 117 3.87 19.15 -8.40
CA ILE A 117 2.66 19.56 -7.67
C ILE A 117 2.28 18.55 -6.58
N VAL A 118 2.39 17.24 -6.86
CA VAL A 118 2.15 16.18 -5.85
C VAL A 118 3.12 16.33 -4.67
N LYS A 119 4.41 16.51 -4.91
CA LYS A 119 5.39 16.73 -3.82
C LYS A 119 5.13 18.02 -3.06
N TRP A 120 4.73 19.09 -3.75
CA TRP A 120 4.52 20.39 -3.10
C TRP A 120 3.21 20.45 -2.30
N TRP A 121 2.16 19.77 -2.75
CA TRP A 121 0.81 19.92 -2.20
C TRP A 121 0.32 18.71 -1.39
N ILE A 122 0.78 17.50 -1.69
CA ILE A 122 0.26 16.25 -1.10
C ILE A 122 1.23 15.71 -0.05
N ASP A 123 2.49 15.43 -0.43
CA ASP A 123 3.49 14.93 0.50
C ASP A 123 4.91 15.39 0.12
N PRO A 124 5.51 16.32 0.90
CA PRO A 124 6.86 16.81 0.68
C PRO A 124 7.96 15.79 1.05
N GLY A 125 7.61 14.70 1.72
CA GLY A 125 8.52 13.60 2.08
C GLY A 125 8.72 12.56 0.98
N LEU A 126 8.03 12.70 -0.17
CA LEU A 126 8.16 11.78 -1.30
C LEU A 126 9.49 11.94 -2.04
N GLU A 127 10.23 10.85 -2.12
CA GLU A 127 11.42 10.63 -2.93
C GLU A 127 11.06 9.66 -4.07
N GLY A 128 11.63 9.86 -5.25
CA GLY A 128 11.28 9.00 -6.37
C GLY A 128 12.05 9.32 -7.64
N ASP A 129 12.31 8.28 -8.42
CA ASP A 129 12.77 8.35 -9.79
C ASP A 129 11.73 7.66 -10.67
N VAL A 130 10.94 8.45 -11.41
CA VAL A 130 9.88 7.94 -12.29
C VAL A 130 10.36 7.69 -13.72
N TYR A 131 11.61 8.06 -14.04
CA TYR A 131 12.24 7.89 -15.36
C TYR A 131 13.29 6.78 -15.39
N GLY A 132 13.65 6.25 -14.22
CA GLY A 132 14.55 5.11 -14.06
C GLY A 132 14.04 3.84 -14.73
N ASP A 133 14.93 2.84 -14.80
CA ASP A 133 14.58 1.52 -15.33
C ASP A 133 13.73 0.71 -14.34
N GLU A 134 13.86 1.00 -13.05
CA GLU A 134 12.98 0.53 -11.97
C GLU A 134 12.35 1.75 -11.29
N PRO A 135 11.25 2.29 -11.86
CA PRO A 135 10.63 3.50 -11.34
C PRO A 135 10.11 3.33 -9.92
N TYR A 136 10.26 4.35 -9.08
CA TYR A 136 9.72 4.33 -7.72
C TYR A 136 9.28 5.71 -7.22
N LEU A 137 8.39 5.67 -6.23
CA LEU A 137 7.90 6.80 -5.47
C LEU A 137 7.66 6.36 -4.02
N TYR A 138 8.63 6.63 -3.15
CA TYR A 138 8.59 6.25 -1.75
C TYR A 138 8.58 7.46 -0.83
N GLY A 139 7.82 7.36 0.25
CA GLY A 139 7.90 8.28 1.38
C GLY A 139 8.47 7.58 2.61
N ALA A 140 9.22 8.30 3.44
CA ALA A 140 9.59 7.77 4.75
C ALA A 140 8.31 7.52 5.57
N LEU A 141 8.12 6.32 6.11
CA LEU A 141 6.84 5.89 6.68
C LEU A 141 6.33 6.92 7.72
N LEU A 142 7.22 7.40 8.58
CA LEU A 142 6.92 8.36 9.65
C LEU A 142 6.35 9.70 9.13
N SER A 143 6.84 10.19 7.99
CA SER A 143 6.41 11.48 7.41
C SER A 143 5.27 11.35 6.40
N SER A 144 5.10 10.18 5.79
CA SER A 144 4.27 10.01 4.60
C SER A 144 2.98 9.21 4.84
N ILE A 145 2.90 8.43 5.92
CA ILE A 145 1.64 7.74 6.29
C ILE A 145 0.59 8.73 6.80
N ASN A 146 -0.70 8.52 6.58
CA ASN A 146 -1.73 9.44 7.10
C ASN A 146 -1.93 9.28 8.61
N VAL A 147 -2.02 8.04 9.08
CA VAL A 147 -2.16 7.68 10.50
C VAL A 147 -0.97 6.84 10.92
N LEU A 148 -0.38 7.17 12.08
CA LEU A 148 0.57 6.32 12.78
C LEU A 148 0.15 6.19 14.24
N ARG A 149 -0.14 4.95 14.64
CA ARG A 149 -0.38 4.59 16.03
C ARG A 149 0.73 3.69 16.53
N ILE A 150 1.32 4.03 17.67
CA ILE A 150 2.37 3.23 18.30
C ILE A 150 1.73 2.45 19.46
N GLY A 151 1.74 1.13 19.39
CA GLY A 151 1.16 0.27 20.42
C GLY A 151 2.18 -0.38 21.31
N ASP A 152 1.74 -1.42 22.01
CA ASP A 152 2.56 -2.19 22.96
C ASP A 152 3.60 -3.10 22.27
N LYS A 153 4.60 -3.49 23.06
CA LYS A 153 5.46 -4.62 22.70
C LYS A 153 4.68 -5.92 22.93
N LYS A 154 4.49 -6.72 21.88
CA LYS A 154 4.00 -8.09 22.01
C LYS A 154 5.11 -8.89 22.69
N GLU A 155 4.88 -9.31 23.94
CA GLU A 155 5.85 -10.12 24.68
C GLU A 155 6.15 -11.40 23.88
N SER A 156 7.41 -11.82 23.88
CA SER A 156 7.94 -12.92 23.06
C SER A 156 7.48 -14.33 23.49
N ALA A 157 6.25 -14.48 23.98
CA ALA A 157 5.73 -15.73 24.53
C ALA A 157 4.95 -16.63 23.54
N ASP A 158 4.54 -16.12 22.37
CA ASP A 158 3.75 -16.91 21.40
C ASP A 158 4.47 -17.18 20.06
N ALA A 159 5.74 -16.79 19.93
CA ALA A 159 6.51 -17.01 18.70
C ALA A 159 6.98 -18.48 18.48
N ALA A 160 6.55 -19.43 19.32
CA ALA A 160 7.01 -20.83 19.28
C ALA A 160 5.91 -21.88 19.01
N ASN A 161 4.63 -21.51 18.97
CA ASN A 161 3.56 -22.45 18.61
C ASN A 161 2.67 -21.80 17.55
N GLY A 162 2.67 -22.39 16.35
CA GLY A 162 1.93 -21.92 15.18
C GLY A 162 0.41 -22.09 15.27
N GLU A 163 -0.21 -21.47 16.26
CA GLU A 163 -1.66 -21.24 16.32
C GLU A 163 -1.90 -19.74 16.30
N ALA A 164 -2.18 -19.22 15.10
CA ALA A 164 -2.66 -17.86 14.89
C ALA A 164 -4.10 -17.73 15.42
N ASP A 165 -4.25 -17.65 16.75
CA ASP A 165 -5.52 -17.30 17.39
C ASP A 165 -5.36 -16.47 18.68
N ALA A 166 -4.15 -15.98 18.95
CA ALA A 166 -3.88 -15.09 20.08
C ALA A 166 -4.04 -13.61 19.67
N GLY A 167 -5.29 -13.13 19.76
CA GLY A 167 -5.63 -11.80 20.28
C GLY A 167 -4.96 -10.57 19.66
N TYR A 168 -5.51 -10.07 18.56
CA TYR A 168 -5.48 -8.63 18.25
C TYR A 168 -6.59 -7.93 19.07
N GLU A 169 -6.51 -7.98 20.41
CA GLU A 169 -7.57 -7.48 21.31
C GLU A 169 -7.66 -5.94 21.44
N ASN A 170 -6.89 -5.16 20.66
CA ASN A 170 -7.02 -3.69 20.61
C ASN A 170 -7.56 -3.14 19.30
N VAL A 171 -8.00 -4.01 18.38
CA VAL A 171 -9.05 -3.59 17.45
C VAL A 171 -10.29 -3.56 18.32
N ALA A 172 -10.94 -2.41 18.49
CA ALA A 172 -12.35 -2.41 18.86
C ALA A 172 -12.99 -3.44 17.92
N SER A 173 -13.30 -4.62 18.45
CA SER A 173 -13.86 -5.71 17.69
C SER A 173 -15.13 -5.13 17.12
N GLY A 174 -15.06 -4.67 15.88
CA GLY A 174 -16.24 -4.22 15.19
C GLY A 174 -17.18 -5.40 15.29
N GLU A 175 -18.33 -5.21 15.95
CA GLU A 175 -19.44 -6.12 15.80
C GLU A 175 -19.59 -6.37 14.28
N GLU A 176 -19.90 -7.61 13.85
CA GLU A 176 -20.00 -7.95 12.42
C GLU A 176 -20.66 -6.80 11.61
N GLY A 177 -19.86 -5.99 10.91
CA GLY A 177 -20.33 -4.81 10.20
C GLY A 177 -19.67 -3.46 10.54
N GLU A 178 -18.91 -3.31 11.62
CA GLU A 178 -18.16 -2.07 11.90
C GLU A 178 -16.75 -2.08 11.30
N ALA A 179 -16.35 -0.98 10.66
CA ALA A 179 -15.05 -0.87 10.00
C ALA A 179 -13.91 -0.59 10.99
N VAL A 180 -12.76 -1.25 10.78
CA VAL A 180 -11.53 -0.94 11.50
C VAL A 180 -11.00 0.42 11.03
N VAL A 181 -10.99 1.40 11.94
CA VAL A 181 -10.50 2.76 11.69
C VAL A 181 -9.38 3.09 12.68
N TYR A 182 -8.16 3.20 12.18
CA TYR A 182 -7.03 3.61 13.00
C TYR A 182 -7.02 5.12 13.22
N THR A 183 -6.55 5.53 14.41
CA THR A 183 -6.40 6.94 14.76
C THR A 183 -4.97 7.24 15.18
N GLU A 184 -4.50 8.44 14.83
CA GLU A 184 -3.17 8.91 15.20
C GLU A 184 -2.97 8.86 16.71
N GLY A 185 -1.77 8.43 17.14
CA GLY A 185 -1.39 8.52 18.53
C GLY A 185 -0.62 7.29 19.00
N ALA A 186 -0.97 6.83 20.20
CA ALA A 186 -0.42 5.64 20.82
C ALA A 186 -1.40 5.08 21.85
N ASP A 187 -1.14 3.86 22.29
CA ASP A 187 -1.66 3.24 23.50
C ASP A 187 -0.54 2.52 24.26
N GLY A 188 -0.84 2.17 25.52
CA GLY A 188 0.06 1.40 26.37
C GLY A 188 1.47 2.01 26.45
N SER A 189 2.48 1.16 26.32
CA SER A 189 3.89 1.56 26.31
C SER A 189 4.30 2.40 25.09
N GLY A 190 3.46 2.51 24.06
CA GLY A 190 3.68 3.40 22.93
C GLY A 190 3.58 4.89 23.29
N GLU A 191 2.82 5.24 24.35
CA GLU A 191 2.72 6.64 24.81
C GLU A 191 4.07 7.19 25.29
N GLU A 192 4.83 6.37 26.01
CA GLU A 192 6.18 6.73 26.47
C GLU A 192 7.15 6.89 25.31
N VAL A 193 7.03 6.08 24.24
CA VAL A 193 7.83 6.25 23.01
C VAL A 193 7.56 7.60 22.37
N ARG A 194 6.28 7.97 22.19
CA ARG A 194 5.92 9.29 21.62
C ARG A 194 6.45 10.43 22.45
N LYS A 195 6.33 10.33 23.78
CA LYS A 195 6.81 11.35 24.71
C LYS A 195 8.34 11.47 24.67
N ALA A 196 9.06 10.36 24.68
CA ALA A 196 10.53 10.34 24.64
C ALA A 196 11.08 11.00 23.37
N HIS A 197 10.47 10.74 22.22
CA HIS A 197 10.85 11.35 20.94
C HIS A 197 10.15 12.68 20.65
N ASN A 198 9.38 13.26 21.58
CA ASN A 198 8.63 14.50 21.39
C ASN A 198 7.74 14.50 20.13
N ILE A 199 7.13 13.35 19.80
CA ILE A 199 6.29 13.19 18.62
C ILE A 199 4.98 13.97 18.81
N PRO A 200 4.65 14.95 17.95
CA PRO A 200 3.42 15.74 18.06
C PRO A 200 2.16 14.88 17.99
N ALA A 201 1.10 15.25 18.71
CA ALA A 201 -0.12 14.42 18.82
C ALA A 201 -0.96 14.30 17.53
N GLY A 202 -0.92 15.30 16.63
CA GLY A 202 -1.73 15.30 15.40
C GLY A 202 -0.95 14.83 14.17
N SER A 203 -1.63 14.16 13.24
CA SER A 203 -1.02 13.56 12.04
C SER A 203 -0.20 14.57 11.24
N SER A 204 -0.76 15.72 10.89
CA SER A 204 -0.04 16.72 10.07
C SER A 204 1.20 17.27 10.78
N GLN A 205 1.14 17.44 12.11
CA GLN A 205 2.28 17.89 12.90
C GLN A 205 3.34 16.78 13.01
N ARG A 206 2.92 15.52 13.19
CA ARG A 206 3.80 14.34 13.18
C ARG A 206 4.52 14.19 11.83
N GLN A 207 3.78 14.27 10.74
CA GLN A 207 4.31 14.24 9.38
C GLN A 207 5.39 15.31 9.18
N LYS A 208 5.04 16.58 9.49
CA LYS A 208 5.98 17.72 9.40
C LYS A 208 7.21 17.55 10.31
N TYR A 209 7.03 17.06 11.53
CA TYR A 209 8.12 16.78 12.47
C TYR A 209 9.11 15.78 11.85
N PHE A 210 8.60 14.70 11.26
CA PHE A 210 9.42 13.69 10.61
C PHE A 210 9.89 14.04 9.20
N LEU A 211 9.57 15.21 8.63
CA LEU A 211 10.28 15.71 7.43
C LEU A 211 11.74 16.05 7.76
N THR A 212 12.05 16.32 9.03
CA THR A 212 13.42 16.53 9.50
C THR A 212 14.13 15.18 9.63
N GLU A 213 15.19 14.97 8.83
CA GLU A 213 15.92 13.69 8.80
C GLU A 213 16.49 13.27 10.16
N ALA A 214 17.00 14.22 10.95
CA ALA A 214 17.52 13.94 12.29
C ALA A 214 16.47 13.27 13.20
N ASN A 215 15.21 13.71 13.11
CA ASN A 215 14.12 13.12 13.89
C ASN A 215 13.81 11.69 13.45
N ARG A 216 13.92 11.39 12.15
CA ARG A 216 13.76 10.03 11.63
C ARG A 216 14.92 9.13 12.07
N LYS A 217 16.15 9.66 12.06
CA LYS A 217 17.36 8.93 12.49
C LYS A 217 17.40 8.61 13.97
N ASP A 218 16.75 9.43 14.79
CA ASP A 218 16.62 9.26 16.24
C ASP A 218 15.52 8.24 16.60
N PHE A 219 14.53 8.04 15.72
CA PHE A 219 13.46 7.08 15.93
C PHE A 219 13.85 5.67 15.48
N THR A 220 13.39 4.65 16.23
CA THR A 220 13.52 3.24 15.85
C THR A 220 12.15 2.57 15.87
N PHE A 221 11.81 1.87 14.79
CA PHE A 221 10.75 0.88 14.80
C PHE A 221 11.26 -0.35 15.56
N GLU A 222 10.85 -0.46 16.82
CA GLU A 222 11.37 -1.46 17.77
C GLU A 222 10.86 -2.86 17.43
N LYS A 223 11.77 -3.83 17.50
CA LYS A 223 11.44 -5.25 17.46
C LYS A 223 10.35 -5.58 18.47
N GLY A 224 9.34 -6.33 18.03
CA GLY A 224 8.25 -6.80 18.86
C GLY A 224 7.19 -5.74 19.17
N ARG A 225 7.38 -4.46 18.78
CA ARG A 225 6.35 -3.43 18.98
C ARG A 225 5.33 -3.43 17.85
N GLU A 226 4.06 -3.30 18.20
CA GLU A 226 3.00 -3.07 17.21
C GLU A 226 2.96 -1.61 16.75
N TYR A 227 2.87 -1.43 15.44
CA TYR A 227 2.60 -0.16 14.78
C TYR A 227 1.36 -0.31 13.91
N GLN A 228 0.44 0.63 13.99
CA GLN A 228 -0.76 0.64 13.15
C GLN A 228 -0.72 1.86 12.24
N CYS A 229 -1.00 1.64 10.98
CA CYS A 229 -0.84 2.60 9.90
C CYS A 229 -2.10 2.63 9.05
N ASP A 230 -2.43 3.81 8.54
CA ASP A 230 -3.47 3.95 7.52
C ASP A 230 -2.98 4.90 6.44
N PHE A 231 -3.01 4.42 5.20
CA PHE A 231 -2.69 5.20 4.01
C PHE A 231 -3.95 5.39 3.16
N PHE A 232 -4.39 6.63 3.02
CA PHE A 232 -5.61 6.97 2.28
C PHE A 232 -5.45 8.35 1.61
N ASN A 233 -6.11 8.51 0.47
CA ASN A 233 -6.26 9.82 -0.13
C ASN A 233 -7.50 9.91 -1.04
N PRO A 234 -7.97 11.15 -1.32
CA PRO A 234 -9.06 11.39 -2.25
C PRO A 234 -8.60 11.48 -3.72
N TYR A 235 -7.30 11.35 -4.00
CA TYR A 235 -6.70 11.74 -5.28
C TYR A 235 -6.62 10.59 -6.28
N LEU A 236 -6.29 9.38 -5.87
CA LEU A 236 -6.21 8.24 -6.78
C LEU A 236 -7.52 7.44 -6.77
N ASP A 237 -8.11 7.30 -7.95
CA ASP A 237 -9.27 6.45 -8.16
C ASP A 237 -8.86 5.20 -8.94
N PHE A 238 -8.85 4.05 -8.26
CA PHE A 238 -8.51 2.77 -8.89
C PHE A 238 -9.54 2.29 -9.90
N ASN A 239 -10.80 2.70 -9.78
CA ASN A 239 -11.87 2.23 -10.68
C ASN A 239 -11.88 2.99 -12.00
N GLU A 240 -11.61 4.30 -12.00
CA GLU A 240 -11.39 5.04 -13.25
C GLU A 240 -9.93 4.97 -13.73
N PHE A 241 -9.04 4.44 -12.87
CA PHE A 241 -7.59 4.51 -13.00
C PHE A 241 -7.15 5.93 -13.37
N ALA A 242 -7.51 6.87 -12.50
CA ALA A 242 -7.40 8.31 -12.76
C ALA A 242 -7.00 9.10 -11.51
N LEU A 243 -6.28 10.20 -11.72
CA LEU A 243 -5.99 11.20 -10.69
C LEU A 243 -7.11 12.26 -10.65
N LYS A 244 -7.62 12.51 -9.45
CA LYS A 244 -8.58 13.53 -9.08
C LYS A 244 -7.81 14.71 -8.49
N ILE A 245 -7.64 15.79 -9.26
CA ILE A 245 -6.84 16.97 -8.83
C ILE A 245 -7.66 17.91 -7.91
N GLY A 246 -8.89 17.54 -7.57
CA GLY A 246 -9.80 18.33 -6.74
C GLY A 246 -11.00 18.87 -7.51
N TYR A 247 -11.88 19.57 -6.80
CA TYR A 247 -13.19 19.97 -7.31
C TYR A 247 -13.08 20.97 -8.48
N GLY A 248 -13.68 20.63 -9.63
CA GLY A 248 -13.75 21.49 -10.82
C GLY A 248 -12.58 21.36 -11.81
N LEU A 249 -11.56 20.56 -11.50
CA LEU A 249 -10.48 20.22 -12.45
C LEU A 249 -10.78 18.90 -13.17
N PRO A 250 -10.37 18.75 -14.44
CA PRO A 250 -10.56 17.50 -15.17
C PRO A 250 -9.75 16.37 -14.52
N ASN A 251 -10.32 15.17 -14.49
CA ASN A 251 -9.60 13.98 -14.06
C ASN A 251 -8.48 13.69 -15.07
N ILE A 252 -7.29 13.32 -14.57
CA ILE A 252 -6.22 12.80 -15.43
C ILE A 252 -6.40 11.30 -15.49
N SER A 253 -6.90 10.80 -16.62
CA SER A 253 -6.98 9.36 -16.85
C SER A 253 -5.58 8.79 -17.10
N ILE A 254 -5.23 7.75 -16.37
CA ILE A 254 -3.95 7.03 -16.52
C ILE A 254 -4.17 5.75 -17.36
N ILE A 255 -5.41 5.29 -17.56
CA ILE A 255 -5.70 4.00 -18.22
C ILE A 255 -5.18 3.92 -19.66
N GLY A 256 -5.19 5.03 -20.39
CA GLY A 256 -4.65 5.10 -21.76
C GLY A 256 -3.13 5.00 -21.82
N HIS A 257 -2.46 5.10 -20.68
CA HIS A 257 -1.01 5.01 -20.51
C HIS A 257 -0.59 3.68 -19.87
N TRP A 258 -1.54 2.83 -19.48
CA TRP A 258 -1.24 1.53 -18.90
C TRP A 258 -0.52 0.63 -19.90
N ASP A 259 0.44 -0.14 -19.42
CA ASP A 259 1.35 -0.97 -20.22
C ASP A 259 1.36 -2.43 -19.75
N GLY A 260 0.31 -2.85 -19.05
CA GLY A 260 0.21 -4.19 -18.47
C GLY A 260 0.77 -4.29 -17.05
N GLN A 261 1.69 -3.42 -16.63
CA GLN A 261 2.30 -3.50 -15.30
C GLN A 261 1.26 -3.25 -14.19
N PRO A 262 1.30 -4.02 -13.07
CA PRO A 262 0.45 -3.73 -11.93
C PRO A 262 0.97 -2.50 -11.16
N LEU A 263 0.07 -1.84 -10.44
CA LEU A 263 0.46 -0.87 -9.43
C LEU A 263 0.82 -1.61 -8.13
N ARG A 264 2.00 -1.36 -7.57
CA ARG A 264 2.45 -1.96 -6.32
C ARG A 264 2.52 -0.92 -5.21
N TYR A 265 2.11 -1.28 -4.01
CA TYR A 265 2.39 -0.58 -2.77
C TYR A 265 3.30 -1.43 -1.91
N THR A 266 4.47 -0.90 -1.56
CA THR A 266 5.53 -1.68 -0.92
C THR A 266 5.93 -1.01 0.39
N LEU A 267 5.88 -1.76 1.50
CA LEU A 267 6.60 -1.40 2.72
C LEU A 267 8.00 -2.03 2.63
N LYS A 268 9.05 -1.22 2.75
CA LYS A 268 10.42 -1.66 2.44
C LYS A 268 11.44 -1.03 3.37
N ASN A 269 12.47 -1.79 3.71
CA ASN A 269 13.71 -1.24 4.24
C ASN A 269 14.59 -0.80 3.06
N LYS A 270 14.75 0.51 2.87
CA LYS A 270 15.52 1.05 1.74
C LYS A 270 17.02 0.87 1.88
N GLU A 271 17.55 0.66 3.09
CA GLU A 271 18.98 0.41 3.31
C GLU A 271 19.38 -0.97 2.81
N THR A 272 18.59 -1.99 3.12
CA THR A 272 18.84 -3.37 2.69
C THR A 272 18.20 -3.71 1.36
N ASN A 273 17.44 -2.77 0.78
CA ASN A 273 16.62 -2.96 -0.41
C ASN A 273 15.63 -4.14 -0.28
N THR A 274 15.12 -4.41 0.93
CA THR A 274 14.28 -5.59 1.23
C THR A 274 12.86 -5.18 1.56
N GLU A 275 11.91 -5.75 0.84
CA GLU A 275 10.49 -5.60 1.09
C GLU A 275 10.06 -6.35 2.35
N LEU A 276 9.12 -5.77 3.09
CA LEU A 276 8.50 -6.37 4.26
C LEU A 276 7.11 -6.90 3.88
N PHE A 277 6.37 -6.14 3.08
CA PHE A 277 5.19 -6.62 2.36
C PHE A 277 4.96 -5.81 1.08
N VAL A 278 4.21 -6.41 0.16
CA VAL A 278 3.80 -5.82 -1.12
C VAL A 278 2.31 -6.04 -1.30
N VAL A 279 1.57 -4.99 -1.66
CA VAL A 279 0.19 -5.05 -2.14
C VAL A 279 0.18 -4.73 -3.62
N VAL A 280 -0.39 -5.61 -4.44
CA VAL A 280 -0.40 -5.53 -5.90
C VAL A 280 -1.83 -5.33 -6.38
N ILE A 281 -2.06 -4.29 -7.17
CA ILE A 281 -3.33 -3.96 -7.81
C ILE A 281 -3.13 -4.15 -9.32
N GLN A 282 -3.75 -5.19 -9.86
CA GLN A 282 -3.69 -5.54 -11.28
C GLN A 282 -5.00 -5.18 -11.96
N LEU A 283 -4.92 -4.57 -13.14
CA LEU A 283 -6.04 -4.43 -14.05
C LEU A 283 -6.20 -5.73 -14.84
N CYS A 284 -7.41 -6.28 -14.83
CA CYS A 284 -7.80 -7.49 -15.56
C CYS A 284 -8.96 -7.14 -16.51
N PRO A 285 -8.87 -7.41 -17.81
CA PRO A 285 -10.01 -7.22 -18.71
C PRO A 285 -11.24 -8.00 -18.25
N THR A 286 -12.43 -7.42 -18.41
CA THR A 286 -13.70 -8.13 -18.22
C THR A 286 -13.88 -9.21 -19.29
N GLU A 287 -14.74 -10.21 -19.03
CA GLU A 287 -15.07 -11.23 -20.03
C GLU A 287 -15.59 -10.63 -21.34
N GLN A 288 -16.42 -9.58 -21.25
CA GLN A 288 -16.92 -8.87 -22.43
C GLN A 288 -15.80 -8.13 -23.15
N ALA A 289 -14.91 -7.44 -22.43
CA ALA A 289 -13.79 -6.75 -23.04
C ALA A 289 -12.86 -7.72 -23.78
N VAL A 290 -12.60 -8.91 -23.24
CA VAL A 290 -11.84 -9.96 -23.93
C VAL A 290 -12.54 -10.37 -25.23
N GLN A 291 -13.87 -10.58 -25.21
CA GLN A 291 -14.64 -10.89 -26.42
C GLN A 291 -14.58 -9.76 -27.46
N ASP A 292 -14.50 -8.51 -27.00
CA ASP A 292 -14.35 -7.31 -27.83
C ASP A 292 -12.89 -7.06 -28.27
N GLY A 293 -11.96 -7.95 -27.89
CA GLY A 293 -10.55 -7.90 -28.33
C GLY A 293 -9.60 -7.14 -27.39
N ALA A 294 -9.98 -6.88 -26.14
CA ALA A 294 -9.08 -6.34 -25.13
C ALA A 294 -7.99 -7.35 -24.76
N LYS A 295 -6.76 -6.86 -24.66
CA LYS A 295 -5.59 -7.66 -24.30
C LYS A 295 -5.51 -7.89 -22.80
N SER A 296 -4.99 -9.04 -22.39
CA SER A 296 -4.60 -9.28 -21.01
C SER A 296 -3.46 -8.34 -20.58
N ALA A 297 -3.20 -8.29 -19.27
CA ALA A 297 -2.04 -7.54 -18.75
C ALA A 297 -0.72 -8.08 -19.33
N GLU A 298 -0.61 -9.39 -19.48
CA GLU A 298 0.56 -10.07 -20.05
C GLU A 298 0.74 -9.74 -21.54
N GLU A 299 -0.37 -9.71 -22.30
CA GLU A 299 -0.36 -9.37 -23.73
C GLU A 299 -0.02 -7.89 -23.94
N GLU A 300 -0.62 -6.99 -23.17
CA GLU A 300 -0.30 -5.56 -23.21
C GLU A 300 1.18 -5.34 -22.91
N PHE A 301 1.67 -5.94 -21.82
CA PHE A 301 3.08 -5.83 -21.43
C PHE A 301 4.03 -6.37 -22.51
N GLN A 302 3.75 -7.55 -23.06
CA GLN A 302 4.56 -8.15 -24.12
C GLN A 302 4.64 -7.29 -25.36
N GLU A 303 3.56 -6.59 -25.72
CA GLU A 303 3.54 -5.66 -26.84
C GLU A 303 4.33 -4.38 -26.55
N VAL A 304 4.24 -3.84 -25.33
CA VAL A 304 4.96 -2.62 -24.96
C VAL A 304 6.47 -2.88 -24.82
N HIS A 305 6.84 -3.94 -24.11
CA HIS A 305 8.20 -4.18 -23.65
C HIS A 305 8.96 -5.21 -24.49
N GLY A 306 8.27 -5.91 -25.41
CA GLY A 306 8.89 -6.92 -26.27
C GLY A 306 9.33 -8.19 -25.55
N GLN A 307 8.99 -8.34 -24.27
CA GLN A 307 9.30 -9.49 -23.42
C GLN A 307 8.09 -9.85 -22.57
N PRO A 308 7.93 -11.12 -22.14
CA PRO A 308 6.75 -11.51 -21.38
C PRO A 308 6.75 -10.79 -20.04
N LEU A 309 5.57 -10.42 -19.55
CA LEU A 309 5.44 -9.96 -18.16
C LEU A 309 6.05 -11.05 -17.29
N PRO A 310 7.06 -10.75 -16.46
CA PRO A 310 7.72 -11.75 -15.65
C PRO A 310 6.66 -12.59 -14.93
N LYS A 311 6.63 -13.87 -15.29
CA LYS A 311 5.93 -14.83 -14.45
C LYS A 311 6.69 -14.82 -13.13
N PRO A 312 6.00 -14.78 -11.98
CA PRO A 312 6.70 -14.74 -10.71
C PRO A 312 7.65 -15.93 -10.67
N GLU A 313 8.93 -15.67 -10.38
CA GLU A 313 9.97 -16.71 -10.44
C GLU A 313 9.60 -17.85 -9.48
N GLU A 314 9.26 -19.02 -10.03
CA GLU A 314 9.42 -20.27 -9.31
C GLU A 314 10.92 -20.40 -9.07
N LYS A 315 11.42 -19.91 -7.92
CA LYS A 315 12.77 -20.26 -7.49
C LYS A 315 12.78 -21.77 -7.33
N GLU A 316 13.35 -22.47 -8.33
CA GLU A 316 13.84 -23.82 -8.14
C GLU A 316 14.69 -23.78 -6.87
N ASN A 317 14.23 -24.47 -5.83
CA ASN A 317 15.11 -24.89 -4.76
C ASN A 317 16.13 -25.79 -5.43
N ASP A 318 17.27 -25.23 -5.84
CA ASP A 318 18.49 -26.00 -5.96
C ASP A 318 18.82 -26.46 -4.55
N ASP A 319 18.26 -27.62 -4.21
CA ASP A 319 18.72 -28.49 -3.14
C ASP A 319 20.24 -28.65 -3.32
N LEU A 320 21.02 -28.02 -2.46
CA LEU A 320 22.43 -28.34 -2.31
C LEU A 320 22.55 -29.55 -1.37
N ASP A 321 23.00 -30.64 -1.97
CA ASP A 321 23.58 -31.84 -1.36
C ASP A 321 24.51 -31.55 -0.16
#